data_AF-T1HGK0-F1
#
_entry.id   AF-T1HGK0-F1
#
_cell.length_a   1.000
_cell.length_b   1.000
_cell.length_c   1.000
_cell.angle_alpha   90.00
_cell.angle_beta   90.00
_cell.angle_gamma   90.00
#
_symmetry.space_group_name_H-M   'P 1'
#
loop_
_entity.id
_entity.type
_entity.pdbx_description
1 polymer ?
#
loop_
_entity_poly.entity_id
_entity_poly.type
_entity_poly.pdbx_seq_one_letter_code
_entity_poly.pdbx_strand_id
1 'polypeptide(L)'
;QQWYKTLGVPNDSDQETVRVAYIELVKRYHPDSKSSEADVNKFQEIERAYRNLQNKFSSERYDKSHEGEYGLYYKENSEEKIEHTAPQHRQYLSYEGIGSGTPSQRQRQYTKYRAAKAMENVTEFRINKVQDDGNKALTLKESRKKAKDIKTRFGMDRLVEDLIQESMSKGEFDNLPGKGKPLKNLQKTHNPYVDFVTHKMNEVLIDNGFTPAWITLQKEITEHKQKIKDKLVASRAKLGPLPLSQEEQLFWEEIKIRLADDVKVLNSKIDHFNLVVPLLTKQQFHFNLNKEAEKVL
;
A
#
# COMPACT_ATOMS: atom_id res chain seq x y z
N GLN A 1 15.91 40.29 31.12
CA GLN A 1 16.07 41.69 30.64
C GLN A 1 17.53 42.03 30.32
N GLN A 2 18.51 41.59 31.12
CA GLN A 2 19.93 41.90 30.84
C GLN A 2 20.44 41.31 29.51
N TRP A 3 19.94 40.15 29.09
CA TRP A 3 20.34 39.48 27.84
C TRP A 3 19.93 40.23 26.56
N TYR A 4 18.76 40.87 26.54
CA TYR A 4 18.32 41.70 25.41
C TYR A 4 19.22 42.94 25.25
N LYS A 5 19.64 43.53 26.37
CA LYS A 5 20.60 44.65 26.38
C LYS A 5 21.99 44.23 25.87
N THR A 6 22.48 43.04 26.22
CA THR A 6 23.77 42.52 25.74
C THR A 6 23.79 42.30 24.22
N LEU A 7 22.66 41.92 23.63
CA LEU A 7 22.51 41.76 22.18
C LEU A 7 22.07 43.04 21.46
N GLY A 8 21.84 44.15 22.18
CA GLY A 8 21.42 45.42 21.60
C GLY A 8 20.00 45.42 21.04
N VAL A 9 19.13 44.51 21.48
CA VAL A 9 17.76 44.35 20.97
C VAL A 9 16.71 44.80 22.00
N PRO A 10 15.54 45.32 21.56
CA PRO A 10 14.39 45.56 22.42
C PRO A 10 13.92 44.32 23.20
N ASN A 11 13.28 44.51 24.36
CA ASN A 11 12.81 43.40 25.20
C ASN A 11 11.69 42.55 24.56
N ASP A 12 10.97 43.11 23.57
CA ASP A 12 9.86 42.44 22.85
C ASP A 12 10.27 41.98 21.44
N SER A 13 11.57 41.79 21.21
CA SER A 13 12.11 41.35 19.92
C SER A 13 11.76 39.90 19.57
N ASP A 14 11.31 39.68 18.33
CA ASP A 14 11.04 38.35 17.76
C ASP A 14 12.31 37.49 17.67
N GLN A 15 12.15 36.16 17.68
CA GLN A 15 13.26 35.21 17.59
C GLN A 15 14.18 35.47 16.38
N GLU A 16 13.62 35.87 15.24
CA GLU A 16 14.39 36.16 14.02
C GLU A 16 15.27 37.41 14.20
N THR A 17 14.73 38.45 14.86
CA THR A 17 15.48 39.69 15.13
C THR A 17 16.65 39.46 16.10
N VAL A 18 16.44 38.60 17.11
CA VAL A 18 17.50 38.18 18.06
C VAL A 18 18.59 37.36 17.35
N ARG A 19 18.20 36.49 16.40
CA ARG A 19 19.12 35.68 15.59
C ARG A 19 19.98 36.56 14.68
N VAL A 20 19.38 37.53 13.99
CA VAL A 20 20.11 38.45 13.11
C VAL A 20 21.12 39.28 13.91
N ALA A 21 20.70 39.86 15.03
CA ALA A 21 21.58 40.64 15.91
C ALA A 21 22.76 39.80 16.45
N TYR A 22 22.51 38.54 16.83
CA TYR A 22 23.56 37.63 17.24
C TYR A 22 24.59 37.37 16.13
N ILE A 23 24.13 37.09 14.90
CA ILE A 23 25.02 36.84 13.76
C ILE A 23 25.90 38.06 13.45
N GLU A 24 25.35 39.27 13.55
CA GLU A 24 26.11 40.51 13.35
C GLU A 24 27.18 40.71 14.42
N LEU A 25 26.85 40.46 15.70
CA LEU A 25 27.80 40.58 16.81
C LEU A 25 28.89 39.50 16.75
N VAL A 26 28.55 38.27 16.40
CA VAL A 26 29.52 37.18 16.21
C VAL A 26 30.50 37.55 15.10
N LYS A 27 30.04 38.06 13.96
CA LYS A 27 30.93 38.49 12.87
C LYS A 27 31.93 39.58 13.28
N ARG A 28 31.57 40.43 14.26
CA ARG A 28 32.41 41.53 14.75
C ARG A 28 33.39 41.10 15.84
N TYR A 29 32.95 40.23 16.77
CA TYR A 29 33.68 39.89 18.00
C TYR A 29 34.33 38.51 17.98
N HIS A 30 34.11 37.68 16.96
CA HIS A 30 34.70 36.34 16.89
C HIS A 30 36.24 36.40 16.84
N PRO A 31 36.96 35.56 17.60
CA PRO A 31 38.43 35.61 17.71
C PRO A 31 39.15 35.31 16.39
N ASP A 32 38.49 34.61 15.46
CA ASP A 32 38.98 34.32 14.10
C ASP A 32 38.46 35.33 13.05
N SER A 33 37.76 36.38 13.48
CA SER A 33 37.35 37.45 12.55
C SER A 33 38.53 38.37 12.26
N LYS A 34 38.63 38.88 11.02
CA LYS A 34 39.63 39.87 10.61
C LYS A 34 39.34 41.29 11.15
N SER A 35 38.45 41.40 12.14
CA SER A 35 37.98 42.67 12.71
C SER A 35 38.94 43.13 13.82
N SER A 36 39.20 44.43 13.90
CA SER A 36 40.01 45.03 14.99
C SER A 36 39.32 44.99 16.36
N GLU A 37 38.03 44.64 16.40
CA GLU A 37 37.21 44.59 17.61
C GLU A 37 37.08 43.17 18.19
N ALA A 38 37.79 42.18 17.66
CA ALA A 38 37.73 40.79 18.11
C ALA A 38 38.13 40.66 19.59
N ASP A 39 37.20 40.18 20.42
CA ASP A 39 37.36 40.07 21.88
C ASP A 39 36.67 38.81 22.39
N VAL A 40 37.47 37.89 22.95
CA VAL A 40 37.02 36.57 23.43
C VAL A 40 35.99 36.70 24.55
N ASN A 41 36.17 37.68 25.45
CA ASN A 41 35.30 37.82 26.61
C ASN A 41 33.90 38.31 26.21
N LYS A 42 33.85 39.30 25.30
CA LYS A 42 32.59 39.82 24.76
C LYS A 42 31.85 38.76 23.97
N PHE A 43 32.57 37.96 23.17
CA PHE A 43 31.97 36.86 22.43
C PHE A 43 31.27 35.85 23.36
N GLN A 44 31.91 35.46 24.47
CA GLN A 44 31.31 34.56 25.45
C GLN A 44 30.07 35.15 26.12
N GLU A 45 30.05 36.46 26.40
CA GLU A 45 28.88 37.15 26.95
C GLU A 45 27.71 37.17 25.96
N ILE A 46 27.98 37.43 24.68
CA ILE A 46 27.01 37.42 23.58
C ILE A 46 26.42 36.02 23.41
N GLU A 47 27.25 34.97 23.42
CA GLU A 47 26.81 33.58 23.29
C GLU A 47 25.92 33.14 24.47
N ARG A 48 26.31 33.49 25.71
CA ARG A 48 25.50 33.23 26.90
C ARG A 48 24.15 33.95 26.84
N ALA A 49 24.12 35.21 26.40
CA ALA A 49 22.89 35.97 26.25
C ALA A 49 21.96 35.33 25.20
N TYR A 50 22.49 34.95 24.05
CA TYR A 50 21.73 34.30 22.99
C TYR A 50 21.16 32.94 23.42
N ARG A 51 21.95 32.09 24.07
CA ARG A 51 21.51 30.78 24.57
C ARG A 51 20.37 30.90 25.58
N ASN A 52 20.43 31.88 26.48
CA ASN A 52 19.37 32.13 27.46
C ASN A 52 18.07 32.61 26.80
N LEU A 53 18.15 33.46 25.78
CA LEU A 53 16.96 33.88 25.01
C LEU A 53 16.36 32.73 24.20
N GLN A 54 17.19 31.88 23.59
CA GLN A 54 16.73 30.71 22.86
C GLN A 54 15.98 29.72 23.78
N ASN A 55 16.48 29.51 25.00
CA ASN A 55 15.78 28.71 26.02
C ASN A 55 14.44 29.34 26.44
N LYS A 56 14.38 30.67 26.57
CA LYS A 56 13.14 31.39 26.87
C LYS A 56 12.09 31.20 25.78
N PHE A 57 12.45 31.38 24.51
CA PHE A 57 11.56 31.13 23.37
C PHE A 57 11.14 29.66 23.24
N SER A 58 12.02 28.73 23.60
CA SER A 58 11.70 27.30 23.65
C SER A 58 10.67 26.99 24.74
N SER A 59 10.86 27.53 25.94
CA SER A 59 9.94 27.38 27.08
C SER A 59 8.57 28.01 26.79
N GLU A 60 8.52 29.19 26.19
CA GLU A 60 7.27 29.87 25.79
C GLU A 60 6.49 29.12 24.70
N ARG A 61 7.20 28.39 23.81
CA ARG A 61 6.55 27.50 22.84
C ARG A 61 5.94 26.27 23.49
N TYR A 62 6.52 25.78 24.57
CA TYR A 62 6.06 24.58 25.27
C TYR A 62 4.92 24.87 26.26
N ASP A 63 4.90 26.05 26.88
CA ASP A 63 3.84 26.48 27.82
C ASP A 63 2.52 26.86 27.13
N LYS A 64 2.55 27.24 25.84
CA LYS A 64 1.32 27.40 25.07
C LYS A 64 0.84 26.04 24.59
N SER A 65 -0.12 25.49 25.31
CA SER A 65 -1.01 24.42 24.86
C SER A 65 -1.67 24.81 23.53
N HIS A 66 -1.00 24.51 22.42
CA HIS A 66 -1.56 24.62 21.08
C HIS A 66 -2.47 23.41 20.86
N GLU A 67 -3.72 23.51 21.34
CA GLU A 67 -4.84 22.92 20.60
C GLU A 67 -4.99 23.74 19.31
N GLY A 68 -4.33 23.31 18.23
CA GLY A 68 -4.28 24.06 16.99
C GLY A 68 -3.72 23.25 15.82
N GLU A 69 -4.63 22.49 15.20
CA GLU A 69 -4.78 22.04 13.81
C GLU A 69 -3.61 21.86 12.82
N TYR A 70 -2.40 22.40 12.98
CA TYR A 70 -1.28 22.16 12.05
C TYR A 70 0.07 22.38 12.75
N GLY A 71 0.61 21.33 13.40
CA GLY A 71 1.93 21.32 14.03
C GLY A 71 2.88 20.33 13.33
N LEU A 72 3.77 20.86 12.50
CA LEU A 72 4.85 20.10 11.84
C LEU A 72 5.87 19.61 12.88
N TYR A 73 5.90 18.30 13.13
CA TYR A 73 6.89 17.65 13.99
C TYR A 73 8.24 17.52 13.24
N TYR A 74 9.12 18.50 13.40
CA TYR A 74 10.55 18.20 13.53
C TYR A 74 10.87 18.19 15.02
N LYS A 75 10.58 17.08 15.69
CA LYS A 75 11.22 16.78 16.97
C LYS A 75 12.67 16.45 16.59
N GLU A 76 13.59 17.39 16.78
CA GLU A 76 15.02 17.07 16.79
C GLU A 76 15.20 15.88 17.73
N ASN A 77 15.91 14.86 17.25
CA ASN A 77 16.23 13.64 17.98
C ASN A 77 17.00 13.99 19.26
N SER A 78 16.29 14.39 20.32
CA SER A 78 16.70 14.13 21.68
C SER A 78 16.77 12.62 21.79
N GLU A 79 17.96 12.09 22.05
CA GLU A 79 18.20 10.70 22.46
C GLU A 79 17.44 10.42 23.77
N GLU A 80 16.11 10.43 23.72
CA GLU A 80 15.27 9.79 24.72
C GLU A 80 15.59 8.30 24.56
N LYS A 81 16.48 7.79 25.42
CA LYS A 81 16.60 6.35 25.67
C LYS A 81 15.23 5.89 26.17
N ILE A 82 14.37 5.52 25.24
CA ILE A 82 13.19 4.74 25.53
C ILE A 82 13.74 3.42 26.06
N GLU A 83 13.72 3.23 27.37
CA GLU A 83 13.97 1.91 27.95
C GLU A 83 12.81 1.02 27.51
N HIS A 84 12.99 0.35 26.37
CA HIS A 84 12.11 -0.71 25.95
C HIS A 84 12.27 -1.87 26.93
N THR A 85 11.38 -1.93 27.93
CA THR A 85 11.10 -3.22 28.56
C THR A 85 10.40 -4.07 27.50
N ALA A 86 11.17 -4.93 26.82
CA ALA A 86 10.61 -5.85 25.85
C ALA A 86 9.50 -6.65 26.55
N PRO A 87 8.25 -6.63 26.06
CA PRO A 87 7.19 -7.44 26.63
C PRO A 87 7.67 -8.90 26.63
N GLN A 88 7.85 -9.50 27.80
CA GLN A 88 8.45 -10.83 27.95
C GLN A 88 7.63 -11.92 27.22
N HIS A 89 6.41 -11.60 26.79
CA HIS A 89 5.50 -12.51 26.13
C HIS A 89 5.00 -11.96 24.78
N ARG A 90 5.90 -11.71 23.82
CA ARG A 90 5.49 -11.68 22.40
C ARG A 90 5.14 -13.11 21.97
N GLN A 91 3.91 -13.53 22.27
CA GLN A 91 3.33 -14.68 21.61
C GLN A 91 2.93 -14.24 20.20
N TYR A 92 3.54 -14.86 19.18
CA TYR A 92 3.07 -14.68 17.82
C TYR A 92 1.67 -15.32 17.75
N LEU A 93 0.65 -14.54 17.36
CA LEU A 93 -0.71 -15.05 17.11
C LEU A 93 -0.78 -16.01 15.91
N SER A 94 0.30 -16.10 15.12
CA SER A 94 0.42 -17.14 14.10
C SER A 94 0.65 -18.50 14.73
N TYR A 95 0.11 -19.55 14.10
CA TYR A 95 0.32 -20.94 14.50
C TYR A 95 -0.28 -21.33 15.86
N GLU A 96 -1.39 -20.70 16.23
CA GLU A 96 -2.15 -20.98 17.47
C GLU A 96 -1.34 -20.80 18.77
N GLY A 97 -0.20 -20.09 18.70
CA GLY A 97 0.73 -19.95 19.82
C GLY A 97 1.59 -21.18 20.08
N ILE A 98 1.55 -22.20 19.20
CA ILE A 98 2.37 -23.42 19.33
C ILE A 98 3.78 -23.18 18.77
N GLY A 99 4.77 -23.46 19.61
CA GLY A 99 6.18 -23.53 19.25
C GLY A 99 7.00 -22.33 19.70
N SER A 100 8.31 -22.54 19.79
CA SER A 100 9.31 -21.55 20.24
C SER A 100 10.43 -21.40 19.22
N GLY A 101 11.22 -20.33 19.33
CA GLY A 101 12.34 -20.04 18.42
C GLY A 101 11.95 -19.20 17.20
N THR A 102 12.76 -19.32 16.14
CA THR A 102 12.61 -18.49 14.93
C THR A 102 11.33 -18.82 14.15
N PRO A 103 10.81 -17.92 13.29
CA PRO A 103 9.58 -18.18 12.53
C PRO A 103 9.60 -19.49 11.72
N SER A 104 10.75 -19.86 11.13
CA SER A 104 10.90 -21.10 10.36
C SER A 104 10.91 -22.36 11.24
N GLN A 105 11.53 -22.30 12.43
CA GLN A 105 11.48 -23.38 13.42
C GLN A 105 10.05 -23.58 13.93
N ARG A 106 9.34 -22.49 14.19
CA ARG A 106 7.96 -22.50 14.67
C ARG A 106 7.00 -23.06 13.62
N GLN A 107 7.16 -22.68 12.36
CA GLN A 107 6.42 -23.26 11.24
C GLN A 107 6.61 -24.78 11.16
N ARG A 108 7.85 -25.28 11.30
CA ARG A 108 8.14 -26.73 11.32
C ARG A 108 7.54 -27.46 12.53
N GLN A 109 7.46 -26.81 13.68
CA GLN A 109 6.82 -27.37 14.87
C GLN A 109 5.30 -27.39 14.70
N TYR A 110 4.71 -26.32 14.17
CA TYR A 110 3.27 -26.23 13.91
C TYR A 110 2.81 -27.24 12.85
N THR A 111 3.60 -27.47 11.79
CA THR A 111 3.26 -28.52 10.82
C THR A 111 3.23 -29.90 11.44
N LYS A 112 4.16 -30.21 12.36
CA LYS A 112 4.15 -31.46 13.14
C LYS A 112 2.94 -31.54 14.07
N TYR A 113 2.65 -30.48 14.81
CA TYR A 113 1.50 -30.39 15.70
C TYR A 113 0.19 -30.59 14.93
N ARG A 114 0.02 -29.93 13.78
CA ARG A 114 -1.16 -30.04 12.92
C ARG A 114 -1.34 -31.48 12.40
N ALA A 115 -0.26 -32.16 12.04
CA ALA A 115 -0.32 -33.56 11.61
C ALA A 115 -0.76 -34.48 12.77
N ALA A 116 -0.19 -34.29 13.96
CA ALA A 116 -0.58 -35.05 15.15
C ALA A 116 -2.05 -34.82 15.52
N LYS A 117 -2.52 -33.56 15.50
CA LYS A 117 -3.93 -33.21 15.75
C LYS A 117 -4.87 -33.82 14.72
N ALA A 118 -4.49 -33.84 13.44
CA ALA A 118 -5.27 -34.49 12.40
C ALA A 118 -5.39 -36.00 12.64
N MET A 119 -4.31 -36.65 13.08
CA MET A 119 -4.34 -38.07 13.45
C MET A 119 -5.26 -38.32 14.65
N GLU A 120 -5.16 -37.50 15.70
CA GLU A 120 -6.03 -37.56 16.88
C GLU A 120 -7.51 -37.43 16.47
N ASN A 121 -7.86 -36.41 15.67
CA ASN A 121 -9.23 -36.20 15.19
C ASN A 121 -9.75 -37.38 14.36
N VAL A 122 -8.89 -38.02 13.54
CA VAL A 122 -9.27 -39.22 12.77
C VAL A 122 -9.49 -40.41 13.70
N THR A 123 -8.65 -40.58 14.73
CA THR A 123 -8.84 -41.64 15.72
C THR A 123 -10.10 -41.43 16.53
N GLU A 124 -10.37 -40.20 16.98
CA GLU A 124 -11.58 -39.81 17.70
C GLU A 124 -12.82 -40.04 16.83
N PHE A 125 -12.78 -39.65 15.55
CA PHE A 125 -13.86 -39.91 14.61
C PHE A 125 -14.11 -41.42 14.45
N ARG A 126 -13.08 -42.25 14.37
CA ARG A 126 -13.24 -43.71 14.33
C ARG A 126 -13.85 -44.25 15.62
N ILE A 127 -13.41 -43.78 16.78
CA ILE A 127 -13.95 -44.18 18.08
C ILE A 127 -15.44 -43.80 18.16
N ASN A 128 -15.79 -42.57 17.80
CA ASN A 128 -17.18 -42.09 17.77
C ASN A 128 -18.02 -42.89 16.76
N LYS A 129 -17.46 -43.23 15.59
CA LYS A 129 -18.14 -44.09 14.61
C LYS A 129 -18.42 -45.49 15.15
N VAL A 130 -17.47 -46.08 15.88
CA VAL A 130 -17.66 -47.39 16.54
C VAL A 130 -18.68 -47.29 17.69
N GLN A 131 -18.71 -46.17 18.42
CA GLN A 131 -19.74 -45.89 19.44
C GLN A 131 -21.13 -45.67 18.82
N ASP A 132 -21.23 -44.97 17.68
CA ASP A 132 -22.47 -44.78 16.91
C ASP A 132 -23.01 -46.10 16.36
N ASP A 133 -22.14 -47.04 15.96
CA ASP A 133 -22.55 -48.40 15.58
C ASP A 133 -23.13 -49.19 16.75
N GLY A 134 -22.75 -48.85 17.99
CA GLY A 134 -23.31 -49.43 19.22
C GLY A 134 -24.64 -48.84 19.70
N ASN A 135 -24.95 -47.58 19.36
CA ASN A 135 -26.14 -46.87 19.87
C ASN A 135 -26.82 -45.97 18.82
N LYS A 136 -27.33 -46.56 17.73
CA LYS A 136 -27.97 -45.86 16.59
C LYS A 136 -29.27 -45.10 16.88
N ALA A 137 -29.84 -45.16 18.08
CA ALA A 137 -31.18 -44.61 18.36
C ALA A 137 -31.20 -43.16 18.90
N LEU A 138 -30.12 -42.67 19.51
CA LEU A 138 -30.11 -41.38 20.23
C LEU A 138 -29.44 -40.23 19.42
N THR A 139 -28.42 -40.51 18.61
CA THR A 139 -27.63 -39.48 17.90
C THR A 139 -28.34 -38.84 16.69
N LEU A 140 -29.33 -39.53 16.12
CA LEU A 140 -30.18 -39.01 15.03
C LEU A 140 -31.11 -37.85 15.45
N LYS A 141 -31.49 -37.75 16.74
CA LYS A 141 -32.37 -36.68 17.22
C LYS A 141 -31.62 -35.37 17.45
N GLU A 142 -30.39 -35.42 17.94
CA GLU A 142 -29.58 -34.22 18.21
C GLU A 142 -28.94 -33.64 16.95
N SER A 143 -28.46 -34.48 16.03
CA SER A 143 -27.94 -34.06 14.72
C SER A 143 -29.00 -33.37 13.86
N ARG A 144 -30.26 -33.85 13.88
CA ARG A 144 -31.39 -33.21 13.18
C ARG A 144 -31.78 -31.85 13.76
N LYS A 145 -31.61 -31.63 15.07
CA LYS A 145 -31.85 -30.31 15.70
C LYS A 145 -30.74 -29.32 15.33
N LYS A 146 -29.47 -29.72 15.44
CA LYS A 146 -28.32 -28.87 15.04
C LYS A 146 -28.34 -28.52 13.54
N ALA A 147 -28.73 -29.46 12.67
CA ALA A 147 -28.87 -29.20 11.23
C ALA A 147 -30.03 -28.24 10.91
N LYS A 148 -31.11 -28.22 11.72
CA LYS A 148 -32.20 -27.24 11.59
C LYS A 148 -31.77 -25.83 12.01
N ASP A 149 -31.00 -25.70 13.09
CA ASP A 149 -30.47 -24.40 13.55
C ASP A 149 -29.45 -23.78 12.58
N ILE A 150 -28.64 -24.61 11.92
CA ILE A 150 -27.73 -24.18 10.85
C ILE A 150 -28.54 -23.69 9.63
N LYS A 151 -29.62 -24.39 9.25
CA LYS A 151 -30.46 -24.05 8.11
C LYS A 151 -31.23 -22.72 8.29
N THR A 152 -31.58 -22.35 9.52
CA THR A 152 -32.25 -21.07 9.81
C THR A 152 -31.34 -19.85 9.76
N ARG A 153 -30.02 -20.00 9.97
CA ARG A 153 -29.07 -18.87 9.90
C ARG A 153 -28.61 -18.58 8.47
N PHE A 154 -28.35 -19.62 7.67
CA PHE A 154 -27.93 -19.47 6.27
C PHE A 154 -29.08 -19.32 5.27
N GLY A 155 -30.34 -19.40 5.72
CA GLY A 155 -31.52 -19.25 4.86
C GLY A 155 -31.65 -17.82 4.31
N MET A 156 -31.43 -16.81 5.16
CA MET A 156 -31.43 -15.41 4.73
C MET A 156 -30.26 -15.13 3.78
N ASP A 157 -29.05 -15.57 4.10
CA ASP A 157 -27.89 -15.36 3.23
C ASP A 157 -28.07 -16.00 1.85
N ARG A 158 -28.67 -17.19 1.79
CA ARG A 158 -28.97 -17.86 0.51
C ARG A 158 -30.08 -17.14 -0.27
N LEU A 159 -31.14 -16.70 0.42
CA LEU A 159 -32.21 -15.92 -0.23
C LEU A 159 -31.69 -14.59 -0.75
N VAL A 160 -30.80 -13.94 0.00
CA VAL A 160 -30.13 -12.70 -0.41
C VAL A 160 -29.24 -12.95 -1.63
N GLU A 161 -28.46 -14.03 -1.64
CA GLU A 161 -27.62 -14.41 -2.78
C GLU A 161 -28.45 -14.72 -4.04
N ASP A 162 -29.52 -15.51 -3.89
CA ASP A 162 -30.43 -15.84 -5.00
C ASP A 162 -31.10 -14.56 -5.56
N LEU A 163 -31.49 -13.62 -4.69
CA LEU A 163 -32.06 -12.32 -5.08
C LEU A 163 -31.02 -11.43 -5.79
N ILE A 164 -29.77 -11.40 -5.29
CA ILE A 164 -28.68 -10.65 -5.91
C ILE A 164 -28.38 -11.21 -7.31
N GLN A 165 -28.32 -12.53 -7.46
CA GLN A 165 -28.10 -13.18 -8.76
C GLN A 165 -29.24 -12.94 -9.74
N GLU A 166 -30.49 -12.99 -9.26
CA GLU A 166 -31.66 -12.66 -10.06
C GLU A 166 -31.61 -11.20 -10.53
N SER A 167 -31.34 -10.25 -9.63
CA SER A 167 -31.19 -8.82 -9.97
C SER A 167 -29.99 -8.54 -10.89
N MET A 168 -28.88 -9.28 -10.77
CA MET A 168 -27.75 -9.22 -11.72
C MET A 168 -28.15 -9.73 -13.10
N SER A 169 -28.88 -10.85 -13.18
CA SER A 169 -29.35 -11.41 -14.46
C SER A 169 -30.33 -10.49 -15.19
N LYS A 170 -31.13 -9.73 -14.43
CA LYS A 170 -32.07 -8.72 -14.94
C LYS A 170 -31.39 -7.42 -15.36
N GLY A 171 -30.10 -7.23 -15.05
CA GLY A 171 -29.38 -5.99 -15.34
C GLY A 171 -29.85 -4.81 -14.47
N GLU A 172 -30.49 -5.05 -13.32
CA GLU A 172 -30.94 -3.98 -12.42
C GLU A 172 -29.75 -3.15 -11.87
N PHE A 173 -28.57 -3.77 -11.81
CA PHE A 173 -27.32 -3.11 -11.43
C PHE A 173 -26.67 -2.29 -12.55
N ASP A 174 -27.19 -2.35 -13.79
CA ASP A 174 -26.52 -1.75 -14.93
C ASP A 174 -26.71 -0.24 -15.05
N ASN A 175 -27.80 0.30 -14.49
CA ASN A 175 -28.16 1.72 -14.54
C ASN A 175 -28.22 2.38 -13.16
N LEU A 176 -27.38 1.91 -12.23
CA LEU A 176 -27.33 2.50 -10.89
C LEU A 176 -26.71 3.91 -10.91
N PRO A 177 -27.25 4.85 -10.10
CA PRO A 177 -26.69 6.18 -9.98
C PRO A 177 -25.27 6.10 -9.39
N GLY A 178 -24.26 6.38 -10.22
CA GLY A 178 -22.85 6.32 -9.83
C GLY A 178 -22.08 5.09 -10.32
N LYS A 179 -22.69 4.20 -11.12
CA LYS A 179 -21.95 3.11 -11.78
C LYS A 179 -20.77 3.67 -12.58
N GLY A 180 -19.57 3.14 -12.33
CA GLY A 180 -18.32 3.56 -12.97
C GLY A 180 -17.73 4.88 -12.47
N LYS A 181 -18.40 5.59 -11.55
CA LYS A 181 -17.86 6.79 -10.89
C LYS A 181 -17.24 6.40 -9.55
N PRO A 182 -16.16 7.08 -9.10
CA PRO A 182 -15.62 6.86 -7.76
C PRO A 182 -16.70 7.14 -6.72
N LEU A 183 -16.74 6.32 -5.67
CA LEU A 183 -17.68 6.47 -4.57
C LEU A 183 -17.49 7.86 -3.92
N LYS A 184 -18.55 8.66 -3.86
CA LYS A 184 -18.50 10.08 -3.41
C LYS A 184 -17.88 10.27 -2.02
N ASN A 185 -17.93 9.25 -1.15
CA ASN A 185 -17.44 9.32 0.23
C ASN A 185 -16.06 8.67 0.43
N LEU A 186 -15.46 8.05 -0.59
CA LEU A 186 -14.17 7.37 -0.44
C LEU A 186 -13.00 8.36 -0.23
N GLN A 187 -13.11 9.56 -0.78
CA GLN A 187 -12.12 10.63 -0.58
C GLN A 187 -12.11 11.14 0.87
N LYS A 188 -13.23 10.98 1.60
CA LYS A 188 -13.33 11.37 3.02
C LYS A 188 -12.88 10.27 3.97
N THR A 189 -12.89 9.02 3.53
CA THR A 189 -12.43 7.89 4.34
C THR A 189 -10.91 7.82 4.27
N HIS A 190 -10.26 8.55 5.18
CA HIS A 190 -8.83 8.45 5.42
C HIS A 190 -8.46 6.98 5.67
N ASN A 191 -7.57 6.43 4.83
CA ASN A 191 -7.02 5.10 5.07
C ASN A 191 -6.21 5.13 6.38
N PRO A 192 -6.60 4.40 7.45
CA PRO A 192 -5.93 4.47 8.74
C PRO A 192 -4.46 4.04 8.70
N TYR A 193 -4.03 3.36 7.63
CA TYR A 193 -2.67 2.87 7.45
C TYR A 193 -1.76 3.83 6.68
N VAL A 194 -2.29 4.95 6.18
CA VAL A 194 -1.56 5.92 5.36
C VAL A 194 -1.52 7.23 6.13
N ASP A 195 -0.33 7.83 6.30
CA ASP A 195 -0.20 9.09 7.02
C ASP A 195 -1.02 10.21 6.35
N PHE A 196 -1.52 11.15 7.15
CA PHE A 196 -2.37 12.25 6.70
C PHE A 196 -1.75 13.05 5.55
N VAL A 197 -0.45 13.37 5.65
CA VAL A 197 0.28 14.11 4.62
C VAL A 197 0.29 13.34 3.30
N THR A 198 0.58 12.03 3.35
CA THR A 198 0.63 11.18 2.16
C THR A 198 -0.75 10.98 1.54
N HIS A 199 -1.80 10.86 2.36
CA HIS A 199 -3.18 10.80 1.88
C HIS A 199 -3.57 12.10 1.16
N LYS A 200 -3.28 13.27 1.76
CA LYS A 200 -3.63 14.56 1.16
C LYS A 200 -2.84 14.83 -0.11
N MET A 201 -1.57 14.42 -0.15
CA MET A 201 -0.78 14.47 -1.39
C MET A 201 -1.41 13.62 -2.49
N ASN A 202 -1.79 12.37 -2.20
CA ASN A 202 -2.46 11.51 -3.17
C ASN A 202 -3.79 12.09 -3.64
N GLU A 203 -4.57 12.71 -2.75
CA GLU A 203 -5.81 13.42 -3.07
C GLU A 203 -5.55 14.56 -4.05
N VAL A 204 -4.58 15.44 -3.75
CA VAL A 204 -4.20 16.55 -4.63
C VAL A 204 -3.69 16.05 -5.99
N LEU A 205 -2.94 14.95 -6.02
CA LEU A 205 -2.51 14.34 -7.28
C LEU A 205 -3.70 13.85 -8.11
N ILE A 206 -4.68 13.19 -7.47
CA ILE A 206 -5.90 12.72 -8.13
C ILE A 206 -6.73 13.90 -8.65
N ASP A 207 -6.90 14.95 -7.85
CA ASP A 207 -7.70 16.13 -8.21
C ASP A 207 -7.07 16.90 -9.40
N ASN A 208 -5.74 16.94 -9.47
CA ASN A 208 -5.01 17.48 -10.62
C ASN A 208 -4.96 16.54 -11.84
N GLY A 209 -5.59 15.37 -11.75
CA GLY A 209 -5.60 14.37 -12.83
C GLY A 209 -4.26 13.69 -13.06
N PHE A 210 -3.36 13.72 -12.08
CA PHE A 210 -2.05 13.09 -12.18
C PHE A 210 -2.17 11.57 -12.07
N THR A 211 -1.79 10.87 -13.14
CA THR A 211 -1.79 9.41 -13.19
C THR A 211 -0.35 8.87 -13.08
N PRO A 212 -0.08 7.91 -12.18
CA PRO A 212 1.20 7.23 -12.09
C PRO A 212 1.68 6.67 -13.44
N ALA A 213 2.99 6.72 -13.68
CA ALA A 213 3.61 6.32 -14.95
C ALA A 213 3.31 4.86 -15.35
N TRP A 214 3.18 3.94 -14.39
CA TRP A 214 2.83 2.55 -14.70
C TRP A 214 1.37 2.42 -15.19
N ILE A 215 0.45 3.30 -14.78
CA ILE A 215 -0.94 3.29 -15.24
C ILE A 215 -1.02 3.77 -16.70
N THR A 216 -0.27 4.82 -17.05
CA THR A 216 -0.20 5.30 -18.44
C THR A 216 0.43 4.24 -19.34
N LEU A 217 1.54 3.62 -18.91
CA LEU A 217 2.16 2.49 -19.60
C LEU A 217 1.21 1.31 -19.77
N GLN A 218 0.43 0.97 -18.74
CA GLN A 218 -0.56 -0.10 -18.83
C GLN A 218 -1.58 0.17 -19.93
N LYS A 219 -2.10 1.41 -19.98
CA LYS A 219 -3.06 1.84 -21.00
C LYS A 219 -2.45 1.74 -22.41
N GLU A 220 -1.23 2.23 -22.58
CA GLU A 220 -0.52 2.11 -23.85
C GLU A 220 -0.31 0.66 -24.29
N ILE A 221 0.10 -0.22 -23.37
CA ILE A 221 0.27 -1.66 -23.65
C ILE A 221 -1.06 -2.28 -24.08
N THR A 222 -2.17 -1.94 -23.41
CA THR A 222 -3.49 -2.46 -23.80
C THR A 222 -3.92 -1.98 -25.17
N GLU A 223 -3.69 -0.71 -25.50
CA GLU A 223 -4.01 -0.14 -26.81
C GLU A 223 -3.13 -0.75 -27.91
N HIS A 224 -1.83 -0.93 -27.67
CA HIS A 224 -0.93 -1.60 -28.61
C HIS A 224 -1.33 -3.06 -28.84
N LYS A 225 -1.71 -3.79 -27.78
CA LYS A 225 -2.24 -5.17 -27.89
C LYS A 225 -3.50 -5.21 -28.76
N GLN A 226 -4.43 -4.27 -28.56
CA GLN A 226 -5.64 -4.17 -29.39
C GLN A 226 -5.30 -3.89 -30.85
N LYS A 227 -4.43 -2.91 -31.14
CA LYS A 227 -3.99 -2.61 -32.51
C LYS A 227 -3.40 -3.83 -33.23
N ILE A 228 -2.59 -4.63 -32.57
CA ILE A 228 -2.02 -5.87 -33.15
C ILE A 228 -3.13 -6.89 -33.42
N LYS A 229 -4.07 -7.07 -32.48
CA LYS A 229 -5.23 -7.97 -32.66
C LYS A 229 -6.13 -7.54 -33.80
N ASP A 230 -6.44 -6.25 -33.91
CA ASP A 230 -7.27 -5.70 -34.98
C ASP A 230 -6.61 -5.90 -36.34
N LYS A 231 -5.28 -5.71 -36.44
CA LYS A 231 -4.52 -6.02 -37.65
C LYS A 231 -4.57 -7.52 -38.02
N LEU A 232 -4.49 -8.42 -37.04
CA LEU A 232 -4.61 -9.86 -37.26
C LEU A 232 -6.01 -10.23 -37.77
N VAL A 233 -7.06 -9.71 -37.13
CA VAL A 233 -8.46 -9.95 -37.53
C VAL A 233 -8.74 -9.37 -38.92
N ALA A 234 -8.28 -8.15 -39.21
CA ALA A 234 -8.43 -7.53 -40.52
C ALA A 234 -7.69 -8.31 -41.62
N SER A 235 -6.53 -8.88 -41.29
CA SER A 235 -5.78 -9.75 -42.20
C SER A 235 -6.49 -11.08 -42.43
N ARG A 236 -7.07 -11.67 -41.38
CA ARG A 236 -7.85 -12.91 -41.46
C ARG A 236 -9.12 -12.76 -42.28
N ALA A 237 -9.79 -11.61 -42.20
CA ALA A 237 -10.99 -11.31 -42.97
C ALA A 237 -10.75 -11.27 -44.49
N LYS A 238 -9.49 -11.09 -44.93
CA LYS A 238 -9.10 -11.15 -46.35
C LYS A 238 -8.84 -12.57 -46.85
N LEU A 239 -8.75 -13.54 -45.94
CA LEU A 239 -8.46 -14.93 -46.26
C LEU A 239 -9.75 -15.72 -46.44
N GLY A 240 -9.72 -16.72 -47.33
CA GLY A 240 -10.83 -17.63 -47.59
C GLY A 240 -11.18 -18.59 -46.42
N PRO A 241 -12.12 -19.52 -46.65
CA PRO A 241 -12.43 -20.59 -45.71
C PRO A 241 -11.22 -21.52 -45.53
N LEU A 242 -11.09 -22.12 -44.34
CA LEU A 242 -10.08 -23.17 -44.10
C LEU A 242 -10.41 -24.41 -44.97
N PRO A 243 -9.44 -25.09 -45.59
CA PRO A 243 -7.99 -24.89 -45.55
C PRO A 243 -7.50 -23.76 -46.48
N LEU A 244 -6.54 -22.98 -45.98
CA LEU A 244 -5.92 -21.87 -46.72
C LEU A 244 -5.16 -22.37 -47.94
N SER A 245 -5.30 -21.66 -49.06
CA SER A 245 -4.48 -21.86 -50.26
C SER A 245 -3.00 -21.57 -49.97
N GLN A 246 -2.10 -22.13 -50.76
CA GLN A 246 -0.65 -21.96 -50.56
C GLN A 246 -0.22 -20.48 -50.68
N GLU A 247 -0.87 -19.71 -51.54
CA GLU A 247 -0.65 -18.26 -51.66
C GLU A 247 -1.13 -17.48 -50.42
N GLU A 248 -2.28 -17.88 -49.87
CA GLU A 248 -2.87 -17.30 -48.66
C GLU A 248 -2.02 -17.60 -47.41
N GLN A 249 -1.41 -18.78 -47.36
CA GLN A 249 -0.47 -19.14 -46.29
C GLN A 249 0.80 -18.27 -46.33
N LEU A 250 1.37 -18.05 -47.52
CA LEU A 250 2.54 -17.17 -47.68
C LEU A 250 2.22 -15.73 -47.27
N PHE A 251 1.05 -15.23 -47.66
CA PHE A 251 0.58 -13.90 -47.25
C PHE A 251 0.42 -13.79 -45.72
N TRP A 252 -0.12 -14.83 -45.07
CA TRP A 252 -0.26 -14.88 -43.62
C TRP A 252 1.09 -14.92 -42.89
N GLU A 253 2.08 -15.65 -43.42
CA GLU A 253 3.45 -15.64 -42.89
C GLU A 253 4.11 -14.26 -43.04
N GLU A 254 3.92 -13.58 -44.16
CA GLU A 254 4.46 -12.23 -44.37
C GLU A 254 3.88 -11.22 -43.35
N ILE A 255 2.58 -11.31 -43.08
CA ILE A 255 1.92 -10.50 -42.04
C ILE A 255 2.49 -10.82 -40.65
N LYS A 256 2.71 -12.10 -40.33
CA LYS A 256 3.33 -12.49 -39.07
C LYS A 256 4.72 -11.89 -38.91
N ILE A 257 5.55 -11.89 -39.97
CA ILE A 257 6.87 -11.26 -39.95
C ILE A 257 6.76 -9.75 -39.69
N ARG A 258 5.84 -9.06 -40.39
CA ARG A 258 5.62 -7.62 -40.21
C ARG A 258 5.16 -7.27 -38.78
N LEU A 259 4.28 -8.08 -38.22
CA LEU A 259 3.78 -7.90 -36.84
C LEU A 259 4.81 -8.33 -35.79
N ALA A 260 5.81 -9.14 -36.13
CA ALA A 260 6.83 -9.57 -35.18
C ALA A 260 7.65 -8.38 -34.64
N ASP A 261 7.94 -7.38 -35.48
CA ASP A 261 8.65 -6.18 -35.03
C ASP A 261 7.78 -5.30 -34.11
N ASP A 262 6.49 -5.14 -34.42
CA ASP A 262 5.51 -4.48 -33.53
C ASP A 262 5.44 -5.19 -32.16
N VAL A 263 5.50 -6.53 -32.16
CA VAL A 263 5.47 -7.34 -30.94
C VAL A 263 6.76 -7.21 -30.12
N LYS A 264 7.93 -7.06 -30.76
CA LYS A 264 9.19 -6.78 -30.04
C LYS A 264 9.11 -5.47 -29.27
N VAL A 265 8.60 -4.41 -29.90
CA VAL A 265 8.39 -3.11 -29.25
C VAL A 265 7.39 -3.22 -28.10
N LEU A 266 6.29 -3.95 -28.31
CA LEU A 266 5.31 -4.21 -27.26
C LEU A 266 5.92 -4.97 -26.07
N ASN A 267 6.72 -6.00 -26.31
CA ASN A 267 7.34 -6.79 -25.26
C ASN A 267 8.37 -5.98 -24.47
N SER A 268 9.13 -5.08 -25.13
CA SER A 268 10.00 -4.12 -24.43
C SER A 268 9.21 -3.17 -23.53
N LYS A 269 8.03 -2.69 -23.95
CA LYS A 269 7.13 -1.90 -23.09
C LYS A 269 6.63 -2.73 -21.90
N ILE A 270 6.30 -4.00 -22.11
CA ILE A 270 5.88 -4.93 -21.04
C ILE A 270 7.00 -5.13 -20.02
N ASP A 271 8.24 -5.28 -20.47
CA ASP A 271 9.40 -5.40 -19.58
C ASP A 271 9.57 -4.14 -18.74
N HIS A 272 9.51 -2.96 -19.36
CA HIS A 272 9.57 -1.69 -18.63
C HIS A 272 8.43 -1.55 -17.63
N PHE A 273 7.21 -1.91 -18.01
CA PHE A 273 6.06 -1.93 -17.11
C PHE A 273 6.29 -2.87 -15.92
N ASN A 274 6.81 -4.08 -16.15
CA ASN A 274 7.10 -5.04 -15.09
C ASN A 274 8.15 -4.56 -14.08
N LEU A 275 9.04 -3.66 -14.49
CA LEU A 275 10.03 -3.02 -13.63
C LEU A 275 9.44 -1.87 -12.79
N VAL A 276 8.48 -1.12 -13.31
CA VAL A 276 7.91 0.07 -12.64
C VAL A 276 6.71 -0.26 -11.75
N VAL A 277 6.01 -1.36 -12.02
CA VAL A 277 4.78 -1.72 -11.31
C VAL A 277 5.05 -2.06 -9.83
N PRO A 278 4.35 -1.41 -8.89
CA PRO A 278 4.56 -1.63 -7.45
C PRO A 278 4.15 -3.01 -6.93
N LEU A 279 3.28 -3.72 -7.66
CA LEU A 279 2.66 -4.98 -7.23
C LEU A 279 3.03 -6.12 -8.17
N LEU A 280 3.68 -7.17 -7.66
CA LEU A 280 4.04 -8.36 -8.45
C LEU A 280 2.83 -9.01 -9.14
N THR A 281 1.66 -8.98 -8.50
CA THR A 281 0.41 -9.54 -9.07
C THR A 281 -0.10 -8.79 -10.30
N LYS A 282 0.40 -7.57 -10.55
CA LYS A 282 0.03 -6.72 -11.68
C LYS A 282 1.02 -6.81 -12.83
N GLN A 283 2.11 -7.55 -12.70
CA GLN A 283 3.06 -7.82 -13.79
C GLN A 283 2.37 -8.59 -14.93
N GLN A 284 2.86 -8.39 -16.14
CA GLN A 284 2.30 -8.98 -17.36
C GLN A 284 3.31 -9.89 -18.04
N PHE A 285 2.81 -10.99 -18.61
CA PHE A 285 3.59 -11.83 -19.51
C PHE A 285 3.73 -11.17 -20.89
N HIS A 286 4.80 -11.57 -21.59
CA HIS A 286 5.02 -11.19 -22.98
C HIS A 286 3.87 -11.61 -23.89
N PHE A 287 3.65 -10.78 -24.91
CA PHE A 287 2.68 -11.04 -25.95
C PHE A 287 3.23 -12.07 -26.93
N ASN A 288 2.54 -13.21 -27.05
CA ASN A 288 2.92 -14.30 -27.93
C ASN A 288 2.12 -14.22 -29.24
N LEU A 289 2.78 -13.79 -30.33
CA LEU A 289 2.14 -13.62 -31.63
C LEU A 289 1.55 -14.93 -32.17
N ASN A 290 2.30 -16.02 -32.10
CA ASN A 290 1.88 -17.32 -32.66
C ASN A 290 0.58 -17.82 -32.01
N LYS A 291 0.49 -17.75 -30.67
CA LYS A 291 -0.71 -18.16 -29.94
C LYS A 291 -1.94 -17.33 -30.28
N GLU A 292 -1.77 -16.05 -30.55
CA GLU A 292 -2.90 -15.18 -30.93
C GLU A 292 -3.25 -15.36 -32.41
N ALA A 293 -2.28 -15.62 -33.29
CA ALA A 293 -2.52 -15.94 -34.69
C ALA A 293 -3.30 -17.27 -34.83
N GLU A 294 -2.94 -18.30 -34.06
CA GLU A 294 -3.66 -19.59 -34.03
C GLU A 294 -5.11 -19.46 -33.55
N LYS A 295 -5.41 -18.54 -32.63
CA LYS A 295 -6.79 -18.29 -32.17
C LYS A 295 -7.67 -17.63 -33.24
N VAL A 296 -7.05 -16.89 -34.15
CA VAL A 296 -7.73 -16.11 -35.18
C VAL A 296 -7.92 -16.92 -36.47
N LEU A 297 -7.02 -17.87 -36.74
CA LEU A 297 -7.08 -18.76 -37.90
C LEU A 297 -8.27 -19.71 -37.84
#